data_AF-A0AAD6Z902-F1
#
_entry.id   AF-A0AAD6Z902-F1
#
_cell.length_a   1.000
_cell.length_b   1.000
_cell.length_c   1.000
_cell.angle_alpha   90.00
_cell.angle_beta   90.00
_cell.angle_gamma   90.00
#
_symmetry.space_group_name_H-M   'P 1'
#
loop_
_entity.id
_entity.type
_entity.pdbx_description
1 polymer ?
#
loop_
_entity_poly.entity_id
_entity_poly.type
_entity_poly.pdbx_seq_one_letter_code
_entity_poly.pdbx_strand_id
1 'polypeptide(L)' 'PEIRQDILASEPIRDVDIEAHVRKWTLNKEQAQAFRIIAHHSLQDRPEQLRMLLSGPGGTGKSQVINAL' A
#
# COMPACT_ATOMS: atom_id res chain seq x y z
N PRO A 1 18.30 -33.01 21.98
CA PRO A 1 17.16 -32.10 22.25
C PRO A 1 16.88 -31.24 21.02
N GLU A 2 15.86 -31.60 20.24
CA GLU A 2 15.42 -30.82 19.08
C GLU A 2 14.61 -29.61 19.57
N ILE A 3 15.17 -28.42 19.37
CA ILE A 3 14.44 -27.18 19.66
C ILE A 3 13.53 -26.92 18.45
N ARG A 4 12.26 -27.26 18.59
CA ARG A 4 11.20 -26.85 17.65
C ARG A 4 10.98 -25.35 17.82
N GLN A 5 11.45 -24.55 16.86
CA GLN A 5 11.09 -23.13 16.73
C GLN A 5 9.79 -23.02 15.92
N ASP A 6 8.71 -23.57 16.45
CA ASP A 6 7.39 -23.44 15.85
C ASP A 6 6.83 -22.06 16.23
N ILE A 7 7.43 -20.99 15.67
CA ILE A 7 6.81 -19.66 15.71
C ILE A 7 5.63 -19.71 14.74
N LEU A 8 4.44 -20.00 15.26
CA LEU A 8 3.21 -19.71 14.55
C LEU A 8 3.22 -18.21 14.26
N ALA A 9 3.42 -17.84 12.99
CA ALA A 9 3.22 -16.49 12.53
C ALA A 9 1.74 -16.16 12.72
N SER A 10 1.37 -15.64 13.89
CA SER A 10 0.13 -14.90 14.01
C SER A 10 0.36 -13.62 13.24
N GLU A 11 0.11 -13.64 11.93
CA GLU A 11 0.11 -12.40 11.16
C GLU A 11 -0.90 -11.46 11.83
N PRO A 12 -0.45 -10.31 12.37
CA PRO A 12 -1.39 -9.37 12.93
C PRO A 12 -2.33 -8.94 11.81
N ILE A 13 -3.64 -8.98 12.07
CA ILE A 13 -4.64 -8.39 11.18
C ILE A 13 -4.23 -6.92 10.97
N ARG A 14 -3.68 -6.61 9.81
CA ARG A 14 -3.32 -5.24 9.44
C ARG A 14 -4.60 -4.53 9.02
N ASP A 15 -5.40 -4.11 9.99
CA ASP A 15 -6.55 -3.25 9.74
C ASP A 15 -6.02 -1.85 9.40
N VAL A 16 -5.75 -1.61 8.12
CA VAL A 16 -5.28 -0.33 7.59
C VAL A 16 -6.45 0.42 7.00
N ASP A 17 -6.80 1.57 7.59
CA ASP A 17 -7.77 2.50 7.01
C ASP A 17 -7.12 3.25 5.83
N ILE A 18 -7.28 2.69 4.63
CA ILE A 18 -6.82 3.26 3.36
C ILE A 18 -7.45 4.64 3.12
N GLU A 19 -8.72 4.83 3.48
CA GLU A 19 -9.41 6.09 3.22
C GLU A 19 -8.96 7.21 4.17
N ALA A 20 -8.55 6.88 5.40
CA ALA A 20 -7.90 7.83 6.28
C ALA A 20 -6.59 8.36 5.67
N HIS A 21 -5.83 7.52 4.98
CA HIS A 21 -4.60 7.92 4.31
C HIS A 21 -4.89 8.83 3.10
N VAL A 22 -5.88 8.48 2.28
CA VAL A 22 -6.34 9.34 1.16
C VAL A 22 -6.70 10.74 1.66
N ARG A 23 -7.44 10.84 2.78
CA ARG A 23 -7.82 12.12 3.38
C ARG A 23 -6.63 12.86 3.98
N LYS A 24 -5.79 12.18 4.78
CA LYS A 24 -4.61 12.76 5.45
C LYS A 24 -3.64 13.39 4.45
N TRP A 25 -3.43 12.73 3.31
CA TRP A 25 -2.52 13.18 2.27
C TRP A 25 -3.19 14.06 1.21
N THR A 26 -4.49 14.34 1.37
CA THR A 26 -5.30 15.18 0.46
C THR A 26 -5.14 14.78 -1.00
N LEU A 27 -5.21 13.47 -1.27
CA LEU A 27 -5.01 12.94 -2.62
C LEU A 27 -6.18 13.35 -3.52
N ASN A 28 -5.85 13.82 -4.73
CA ASN A 28 -6.87 14.03 -5.76
C ASN A 28 -7.41 12.67 -6.28
N LYS A 29 -8.41 12.71 -7.17
CA LYS A 29 -9.10 11.51 -7.66
C LYS A 29 -8.13 10.49 -8.26
N GLU A 30 -7.22 10.93 -9.13
CA GLU A 30 -6.26 10.07 -9.84
C GLU A 30 -5.19 9.52 -8.90
N GLN A 31 -4.67 10.36 -8.01
CA GLN A 31 -3.71 9.95 -6.97
C GLN A 31 -4.32 8.95 -6.00
N ALA A 32 -5.57 9.17 -5.56
CA ALA A 32 -6.29 8.27 -4.67
C ALA A 32 -6.57 6.93 -5.35
N GLN A 33 -6.91 6.92 -6.64
CA GLN A 33 -7.05 5.70 -7.43
C GLN A 33 -5.75 4.89 -7.44
N ALA A 34 -4.62 5.55 -7.74
CA ALA A 34 -3.32 4.92 -7.76
C ALA A 34 -2.91 4.39 -6.37
N PHE A 35 -3.09 5.21 -5.34
CA PHE A 35 -2.82 4.84 -3.95
C PHE A 35 -3.62 3.61 -3.52
N ARG A 36 -4.93 3.57 -3.80
CA ARG A 36 -5.78 2.41 -3.47
C ARG A 36 -5.28 1.12 -4.10
N ILE A 37 -4.89 1.15 -5.37
CA ILE A 37 -4.36 -0.04 -6.06
C ILE A 37 -3.10 -0.55 -5.35
N ILE A 38 -2.16 0.35 -5.05
CA ILE A 38 -0.89 -0.01 -4.41
C ILE A 38 -1.13 -0.47 -2.97
N ALA A 39 -1.96 0.24 -2.20
CA ALA A 39 -2.25 -0.08 -0.80
C ALA A 39 -2.96 -1.43 -0.67
N HIS A 40 -4.02 -1.67 -1.46
CA HIS A 40 -4.70 -2.97 -1.45
C HIS A 40 -3.78 -4.12 -1.87
N HIS A 41 -2.96 -3.91 -2.91
CA HIS A 41 -1.97 -4.91 -3.35
C HIS A 41 -0.94 -5.19 -2.24
N SER A 42 -0.44 -4.16 -1.57
CA SER A 42 0.58 -4.28 -0.51
C SER A 42 0.05 -4.98 0.76
N LEU A 43 -1.27 -5.07 0.93
CA LEU A 43 -1.92 -5.74 2.06
C LEU A 43 -2.26 -7.21 1.78
N GLN A 44 -2.09 -7.69 0.56
CA GLN A 44 -2.30 -9.11 0.23
C GLN A 44 -1.18 -9.98 0.82
N ASP A 45 -1.49 -11.21 1.22
CA ASP A 45 -0.46 -12.20 1.56
C ASP A 45 0.16 -12.76 0.28
N ARG A 46 1.49 -12.68 0.18
CA ARG A 46 2.31 -13.18 -0.94
C ARG A 46 1.75 -12.84 -2.35
N PRO A 47 1.46 -11.58 -2.69
CA PRO A 47 0.97 -11.23 -4.01
C PRO A 47 2.10 -11.33 -5.05
N GLU A 48 1.73 -11.56 -6.31
CA GLU A 48 2.65 -11.35 -7.43
C GLU A 48 3.10 -9.89 -7.50
N GLN A 49 4.28 -9.62 -8.07
CA GLN A 49 4.80 -8.25 -8.17
C GLN A 49 3.88 -7.33 -8.98
N LEU A 50 3.41 -6.24 -8.36
CA LEU A 50 2.68 -5.18 -9.07
C LEU A 50 3.65 -4.34 -9.92
N ARG A 51 3.49 -4.40 -11.23
CA ARG A 51 4.20 -3.54 -12.19
C ARG A 51 3.29 -2.39 -12.62
N MET A 52 3.36 -1.27 -11.91
CA MET A 52 2.56 -0.07 -12.18
C MET A 52 3.45 1.11 -12.60
N LEU A 53 3.10 1.77 -13.71
CA LEU A 53 3.70 3.03 -14.13
C LEU A 53 2.83 4.20 -13.65
N LEU A 54 3.37 5.04 -12.77
CA LEU A 54 2.76 6.31 -12.40
C LEU A 54 3.17 7.40 -13.39
N SER A 55 2.33 7.65 -14.40
CA SER A 55 2.55 8.68 -15.41
C SER A 55 1.61 9.87 -15.23
N GLY A 56 1.90 10.96 -15.95
CA GLY A 56 1.09 12.17 -15.96
C GLY A 56 1.96 13.44 -16.02
N PRO A 57 1.34 14.60 -16.28
CA PRO A 57 2.05 15.86 -16.44
C PRO A 57 2.97 16.20 -15.25
N GLY A 58 4.04 16.96 -15.51
CA GLY A 58 4.88 17.49 -14.44
C GLY A 58 4.06 18.32 -13.43
N GLY A 59 4.42 18.29 -12.15
CA GLY A 59 3.75 19.10 -11.12
C GLY A 59 2.41 18.56 -10.61
N THR A 60 1.88 17.45 -11.13
CA THR A 60 0.59 16.88 -10.67
C THR A 60 0.69 16.02 -9.41
N GLY A 61 1.81 16.07 -8.70
CA GLY A 61 1.97 15.39 -7.42
C GLY A 61 2.06 13.87 -7.52
N LYS A 62 2.62 13.29 -8.58
CA LYS A 62 2.90 11.84 -8.64
C LYS A 62 3.68 11.34 -7.42
N SER A 63 4.66 12.12 -6.95
CA SER A 63 5.42 11.83 -5.73
C SER A 63 4.55 11.82 -4.46
N GLN A 64 3.41 12.53 -4.46
CA GLN A 64 2.47 12.51 -3.33
C GLN A 64 1.87 11.12 -3.12
N VAL A 65 1.64 10.36 -4.20
CA VAL A 65 1.16 8.96 -4.12
C VAL A 65 2.17 8.09 -3.39
N ILE A 66 3.46 8.28 -3.66
CA ILE A 66 4.55 7.53 -3.02
C ILE A 66 4.72 7.94 -1.56
N ASN A 67 4.64 9.23 -1.26
CA ASN A 67 4.76 9.73 0.12
C ASN A 67 3.61 9.24 1.03
N ALA A 68 2.45 8.91 0.45
CA ALA A 68 1.28 8.46 1.20
C ALA A 68 1.35 6.99 1.64
N LEU A 69 2.26 6.19 1.07
CA LEU A 69 2.53 4.79 1.40
C LEU A 69 3.50 4.68 2.59
#